data_AF-A0A7L5T4C1-F1
#
_entry.id   AF-A0A7L5T4C1-F1
#
_cell.length_a   1.000
_cell.length_b   1.000
_cell.length_c   1.000
_cell.angle_alpha   90.00
_cell.angle_beta   90.00
_cell.angle_gamma   90.00
#
_symmetry.space_group_name_H-M   'P 1'
#
loop_
_entity.id
_entity.type
_entity.pdbx_description
1 polymer ?
#
loop_
_entity_poly.entity_id
_entity_poly.type
_entity_poly.pdbx_seq_one_letter_code
_entity_poly.pdbx_strand_id
1 'polypeptide(L)'
;MDTNARRTARARRLVDVLTAREREVLVLVGLGLSSAEAGRRLYLGEGTVKTNVRNILAKLDCANRVQAAILAHESGLPSAE
;
A
#
# COMPACT_ATOMS: atom_id res chain seq x y z
N MET A 1 7.26 11.65 -24.15
CA MET A 1 5.97 11.14 -23.64
C MET A 1 6.27 10.11 -22.56
N ASP A 2 7.00 10.49 -21.49
CA ASP A 2 7.76 9.54 -20.64
C ASP A 2 7.55 9.72 -19.14
N THR A 3 6.70 10.66 -18.73
CA THR A 3 6.50 11.00 -17.31
C THR A 3 5.82 9.88 -16.53
N ASN A 4 4.86 9.19 -17.16
CA ASN A 4 4.11 8.11 -16.52
C ASN A 4 4.98 6.87 -16.25
N ALA A 5 5.79 6.46 -17.23
CA ALA A 5 6.67 5.30 -17.10
C ALA A 5 7.71 5.46 -15.97
N ARG A 6 8.28 6.66 -15.82
CA ARG A 6 9.22 6.95 -14.71
C ARG A 6 8.54 6.91 -13.35
N ARG A 7 7.30 7.38 -13.26
CA ARG A 7 6.48 7.37 -12.04
C ARG A 7 6.17 5.95 -11.59
N THR A 8 5.69 5.10 -12.50
CA THR A 8 5.44 3.68 -12.23
C THR A 8 6.71 2.94 -11.82
N ALA A 9 7.84 3.18 -12.49
CA ALA A 9 9.10 2.55 -12.13
C ALA A 9 9.59 2.96 -10.73
N ARG A 10 9.39 4.22 -10.33
CA ARG A 10 9.69 4.69 -8.96
C ARG A 10 8.75 4.03 -7.94
N ALA A 11 7.45 4.03 -8.20
CA ALA A 11 6.46 3.44 -7.30
C ALA A 11 6.73 1.94 -7.09
N ARG A 12 7.05 1.18 -8.15
CA ARG A 12 7.45 -0.23 -8.04
C ARG A 12 8.65 -0.44 -7.13
N ARG A 13 9.73 0.34 -7.30
CA ARG A 13 10.91 0.26 -6.44
C ARG A 13 10.60 0.55 -4.97
N LEU A 14 9.69 1.48 -4.69
CA LEU A 14 9.26 1.76 -3.32
C LEU A 14 8.43 0.60 -2.75
N VAL A 15 7.55 -0.01 -3.54
CA VAL A 15 6.80 -1.20 -3.09
C VAL A 15 7.71 -2.42 -2.93
N ASP A 16 8.84 -2.50 -3.63
CA ASP A 16 9.81 -3.60 -3.51
C ASP A 16 10.57 -3.61 -2.17
N VAL A 17 10.62 -2.50 -1.43
CA VAL A 17 11.18 -2.49 -0.07
C VAL A 17 10.21 -3.06 0.99
N LEU A 18 8.95 -3.29 0.61
CA LEU A 18 7.94 -3.86 1.51
C LEU A 18 8.09 -5.37 1.57
N THR A 19 7.89 -5.92 2.75
CA THR A 19 7.72 -7.37 2.92
C THR A 19 6.46 -7.85 2.20
N ALA A 20 6.37 -9.16 1.95
CA ALA A 20 5.17 -9.76 1.35
C ALA A 20 3.89 -9.36 2.09
N ARG A 21 3.94 -9.37 3.44
CA ARG A 21 2.81 -9.01 4.29
C ARG A 21 2.42 -7.54 4.20
N GLU A 22 3.42 -6.66 4.17
CA GLU A 22 3.19 -5.23 3.99
C GLU A 22 2.61 -4.92 2.61
N ARG A 23 3.04 -5.65 1.57
CA ARG A 23 2.48 -5.53 0.22
C ARG A 23 1.02 -5.96 0.17
N GLU A 24 0.66 -7.07 0.82
CA GLU A 24 -0.74 -7.50 0.94
C GLU A 24 -1.60 -6.44 1.64
N VAL A 25 -1.12 -5.88 2.75
CA VAL A 25 -1.81 -4.79 3.45
C VAL A 25 -1.93 -3.56 2.57
N LEU A 26 -0.88 -3.18 1.84
CA LEU A 26 -0.89 -2.05 0.91
C LEU A 26 -1.94 -2.23 -0.20
N VAL A 27 -2.07 -3.44 -0.77
CA VAL A 27 -3.11 -3.76 -1.76
C VAL A 27 -4.50 -3.51 -1.18
N LEU A 28 -4.79 -4.02 0.02
CA LEU A 28 -6.10 -3.84 0.64
C LEU A 28 -6.38 -2.38 0.98
N VAL A 29 -5.36 -1.63 1.41
CA VAL A 29 -5.46 -0.17 1.61
C VAL A 29 -5.71 0.56 0.29
N GLY A 30 -5.03 0.15 -0.78
CA GLY A 30 -5.22 0.63 -2.14
C GLY A 30 -6.64 0.39 -2.65
N LEU A 31 -7.25 -0.73 -2.27
CA LEU A 31 -8.66 -1.05 -2.51
C LEU A 31 -9.66 -0.29 -1.60
N GLY A 32 -9.18 0.62 -0.76
CA GLY A 32 -10.02 1.45 0.11
C GLY A 32 -10.49 0.77 1.40
N LEU A 33 -10.06 -0.47 1.70
CA LEU A 33 -10.51 -1.20 2.88
C LEU A 33 -10.03 -0.56 4.18
N SER A 34 -10.88 -0.57 5.20
CA SER A 34 -10.49 -0.24 6.59
C SER A 34 -9.51 -1.27 7.17
N SER A 35 -8.78 -0.89 8.22
CA SER A 35 -7.87 -1.82 8.92
C SER A 35 -8.60 -3.05 9.48
N ALA A 36 -9.88 -2.90 9.84
CA ALA A 36 -10.72 -4.00 10.32
C ALA A 36 -11.10 -4.96 9.18
N GLU A 37 -11.49 -4.44 8.01
CA GLU A 37 -11.78 -5.25 6.82
C GLU A 37 -10.54 -5.95 6.29
N ALA A 38 -9.42 -5.24 6.22
CA ALA A 38 -8.14 -5.82 5.84
C ALA A 38 -7.71 -6.89 6.84
N GLY A 39 -7.92 -6.67 8.14
CA GLY A 39 -7.67 -7.66 9.19
C GLY A 39 -8.50 -8.94 8.98
N ARG A 40 -9.79 -8.80 8.68
CA ARG A 40 -10.66 -9.95 8.37
C ARG A 40 -10.17 -10.73 7.15
N ARG A 41 -9.75 -10.06 6.07
CA ARG A 41 -9.26 -10.73 4.86
C ARG A 41 -7.90 -11.41 5.05
N LEU A 42 -7.06 -10.84 5.91
CA LEU A 42 -5.71 -11.34 6.17
C LEU A 42 -5.63 -12.24 7.41
N TYR A 43 -6.75 -12.51 8.08
CA TYR A 43 -6.79 -13.22 9.36
C TYR A 43 -5.88 -12.59 10.43
N LEU A 44 -5.90 -11.26 10.51
CA LEU A 44 -5.16 -10.46 11.50
C LEU A 44 -6.09 -9.66 12.40
N GLY A 45 -5.59 -9.32 13.58
CA GLY A 45 -6.19 -8.28 14.41
C GLY A 45 -6.08 -6.91 13.76
N GLU A 46 -7.11 -6.07 13.93
CA GLU A 46 -7.13 -4.69 13.42
C GLU A 46 -5.90 -3.88 13.88
N GLY A 47 -5.48 -4.06 15.14
CA GLY A 47 -4.29 -3.40 15.69
C GLY A 47 -3.01 -3.80 14.93
N THR A 48 -2.86 -5.08 14.58
CA THR A 48 -1.73 -5.56 13.77
C THR A 48 -1.74 -4.92 12.39
N VAL A 49 -2.90 -4.78 11.75
CA VAL A 49 -3.00 -4.09 10.45
C VAL A 49 -2.64 -2.61 10.58
N LYS A 50 -3.11 -1.92 11.63
CA LYS A 50 -2.72 -0.52 11.88
C LYS A 50 -1.22 -0.35 12.02
N THR A 51 -0.54 -1.26 12.71
CA THR A 51 0.92 -1.27 12.81
C THR A 51 1.57 -1.48 11.45
N ASN A 52 1.08 -2.43 10.65
CA ASN A 52 1.58 -2.65 9.29
C ASN A 52 1.38 -1.39 8.42
N VAL A 53 0.21 -0.76 8.47
CA VAL A 53 -0.07 0.49 7.74
C VAL A 53 0.91 1.59 8.16
N ARG A 54 1.14 1.78 9.46
CA ARG A 54 2.12 2.77 9.94
C ARG A 54 3.53 2.48 9.42
N ASN A 55 3.97 1.23 9.44
CA ASN A 55 5.28 0.83 8.92
C ASN A 55 5.39 1.05 7.41
N ILE A 56 4.34 0.72 6.65
CA ILE A 56 4.26 0.97 5.21
C ILE A 56 4.37 2.47 4.92
N LEU A 57 3.59 3.31 5.63
CA LEU A 57 3.64 4.76 5.48
C LEU A 57 5.05 5.31 5.73
N ALA A 58 5.71 4.84 6.78
CA ALA A 58 7.09 5.23 7.07
C ALA A 58 8.09 4.76 5.99
N LYS A 59 7.96 3.51 5.50
CA LYS A 59 8.84 2.96 4.45
C LYS A 59 8.66 3.62 3.09
N LEU A 60 7.43 4.01 2.75
CA LEU A 60 7.08 4.63 1.47
C LEU A 60 7.15 6.17 1.51
N ASP A 61 7.50 6.76 2.66
CA ASP A 61 7.49 8.20 2.89
C ASP A 61 6.12 8.84 2.56
N CYS A 62 5.04 8.18 2.99
CA CYS A 62 3.67 8.62 2.79
C CYS A 62 3.12 9.22 4.09
N ALA A 63 2.54 10.41 4.00
CA ALA A 63 1.92 11.09 5.14
C ALA A 63 0.59 10.49 5.56
N ASN A 64 -0.13 9.84 4.64
CA ASN A 64 -1.43 9.24 4.93
C ASN A 64 -1.72 8.03 4.03
N ARG A 65 -2.77 7.28 4.41
CA ARG A 65 -3.22 6.09 3.70
C ARG A 65 -3.67 6.36 2.26
N VAL A 66 -4.12 7.58 1.94
CA VAL A 66 -4.55 7.94 0.58
C VAL A 66 -3.33 8.04 -0.33
N GLN A 67 -2.23 8.65 0.14
CA GLN A 67 -0.97 8.67 -0.60
C GLN A 67 -0.42 7.26 -0.83
N ALA A 68 -0.52 6.37 0.16
CA ALA A 68 -0.15 4.97 -0.02
C ALA A 68 -1.04 4.26 -1.05
N ALA A 69 -2.35 4.52 -1.07
CA ALA A 69 -3.27 3.97 -2.05
C ALA A 69 -2.94 4.44 -3.48
N ILE A 70 -2.62 5.73 -3.65
CA ILE A 70 -2.15 6.30 -4.93
C ILE A 70 -0.85 5.62 -5.36
N LEU A 71 0.10 5.40 -4.44
CA LEU A 71 1.37 4.75 -4.75
C LEU A 71 1.17 3.28 -5.14
N ALA A 72 0.23 2.58 -4.50
CA ALA A 72 -0.18 1.24 -4.89
C ALA A 72 -0.70 1.23 -6.34
N HIS A 73 -1.60 2.14 -6.69
CA HIS A 73 -2.09 2.31 -8.06
C HIS A 73 -0.95 2.59 -9.06
N GLU A 74 -0.10 3.57 -8.76
CA GLU A 74 1.03 3.95 -9.61
C GLU A 74 2.03 2.81 -9.83
N SER A 75 2.20 1.93 -8.84
CA SER A 75 3.08 0.76 -8.94
C SER A 75 2.51 -0.36 -9.84
N GLY A 76 1.22 -0.28 -10.18
CA GLY A 76 0.49 -1.33 -10.89
C GLY A 76 -0.01 -2.45 -9.97
N LEU A 77 -0.09 -2.20 -8.66
CA LEU A 77 -0.82 -3.08 -7.74
C LEU A 77 -2.33 -2.86 -7.90
N PRO A 78 -3.15 -3.89 -7.62
CA PRO A 78 -4.60 -3.71 -7.59
C PRO A 78 -4.97 -2.67 -6.52
N SER A 79 -5.64 -1.60 -6.96
CA SER A 79 -6.17 -0.52 -6.14
C SER A 79 -7.62 -0.28 -6.53
N ALA A 80 -8.42 0.33 -5.66
CA ALA A 80 -9.77 0.75 -6.01
C ALA A 80 -9.67 1.88 -7.05
N GLU A 81 -10.53 1.82 -8.07
CA GLU A 81 -10.71 2.86 -9.09
C GLU A 81 -11.43 4.08 -8.52
#